data_AF-A0A1J4UQ07-F1
#
_entry.id   AF-A0A1J4UQ07-F1
#
_cell.length_a   1.000
_cell.length_b   1.000
_cell.length_c   1.000
_cell.angle_alpha   90.00
_cell.angle_beta   90.00
_cell.angle_gamma   90.00
#
_symmetry.space_group_name_H-M   'P 1'
#
loop_
_entity.id
_entity.type
_entity.pdbx_description
1 polymer ?
#
loop_
_entity_poly.entity_id
_entity_poly.type
_entity_poly.pdbx_seq_one_letter_code
_entity_poly.pdbx_strand_id
1 'polypeptide(L)'
;MKGTAKMDNRKIIGLLAIVVAAVLVGKSLLDASGAAPITMQPGATPVVGAACADGEKGSYGCSGTILQWSECYSEKFEPKTFDCQQLSFGDYSGNCDAEKNSCGYDYIPQSTPAPTPVVVTDQQFYEAEEACGDGYCSVSEGCGTCQADCGCTPGEYCDAASDVCVPQDACGDGICSQDENLARTCCSDCGCGASEFCQNTEQACYPASGLSNDAAVTAVRANYPESTWSIREVADVRFNGESAKAVVVEDKFTGEIDSVILDAKGNTIETLILGAPN
;
A
#
# COMPACT_ATOMS: atom_id res chain seq x y z
N MET A 1 -33.46 13.85 26.71
CA MET A 1 -33.36 14.01 25.24
C MET A 1 -31.94 13.58 24.84
N LYS A 2 -31.77 12.36 24.30
CA LYS A 2 -30.47 11.89 23.80
C LYS A 2 -30.26 12.48 22.41
N GLY A 3 -29.30 13.39 22.27
CA GLY A 3 -28.89 13.90 20.96
C GLY A 3 -28.02 12.86 20.26
N THR A 4 -28.46 12.36 19.12
CA THR A 4 -27.64 11.56 18.22
C THR A 4 -26.72 12.51 17.44
N ALA A 5 -25.43 12.54 17.79
CA ALA A 5 -24.43 13.18 16.96
C ALA A 5 -24.26 12.35 15.70
N LYS A 6 -24.57 12.94 14.54
CA LYS A 6 -24.39 12.32 13.23
C LYS A 6 -22.98 12.68 12.76
N MET A 7 -22.06 11.73 12.82
CA MET A 7 -20.67 11.92 12.40
C MET A 7 -20.45 11.45 10.96
N ASP A 8 -19.41 11.97 10.31
CA ASP A 8 -19.08 11.73 8.91
C ASP A 8 -18.47 10.32 8.72
N ASN A 9 -19.20 9.44 8.01
CA ASN A 9 -18.85 8.03 7.78
C ASN A 9 -17.45 7.79 7.20
N ARG A 10 -16.81 8.81 6.59
CA ARG A 10 -15.52 8.64 5.90
C ARG A 10 -14.34 8.33 6.82
N LYS A 11 -14.37 8.75 8.10
CA LYS A 11 -13.27 8.47 9.05
C LYS A 11 -13.34 7.06 9.67
N ILE A 12 -14.53 6.48 9.73
CA ILE A 12 -14.76 5.12 10.26
C ILE A 12 -14.22 4.07 9.28
N ILE A 13 -14.35 4.31 7.98
CA ILE A 13 -13.95 3.37 6.92
C ILE A 13 -12.42 3.14 6.91
N GLY A 14 -11.60 4.17 7.17
CA GLY A 14 -10.14 4.03 7.14
C GLY A 14 -9.56 3.19 8.28
N LEU A 15 -10.14 3.29 9.49
CA LEU A 15 -9.70 2.52 10.65
C LEU A 15 -10.06 1.02 10.52
N LEU A 16 -11.21 0.73 9.93
CA LEU A 16 -11.72 -0.61 9.73
C LEU A 16 -11.19 -1.31 8.49
N ALA A 17 -10.84 -0.58 7.43
CA ALA A 17 -10.17 -1.16 6.27
C ALA A 17 -8.84 -1.83 6.66
N ILE A 18 -8.16 -1.39 7.72
CA ILE A 18 -6.91 -1.99 8.21
C ILE A 18 -7.18 -3.27 9.02
N VAL A 19 -8.20 -3.29 9.89
CA VAL A 19 -8.60 -4.51 10.62
C VAL A 19 -9.10 -5.56 9.62
N VAL A 20 -9.93 -5.16 8.65
CA VAL A 20 -10.42 -6.05 7.59
C VAL A 20 -9.29 -6.47 6.64
N ALA A 21 -8.37 -5.59 6.27
CA ALA A 21 -7.22 -5.95 5.44
C ALA A 21 -6.26 -6.91 6.18
N ALA A 22 -6.01 -6.72 7.47
CA ALA A 22 -5.19 -7.64 8.27
C ALA A 22 -5.84 -9.04 8.34
N VAL A 23 -7.17 -9.11 8.50
CA VAL A 23 -7.93 -10.37 8.48
C VAL A 23 -7.93 -11.03 7.10
N LEU A 24 -8.09 -10.26 6.03
CA LEU A 24 -8.13 -10.80 4.66
C LEU A 24 -6.75 -11.21 4.13
N VAL A 25 -5.68 -10.48 4.47
CA VAL A 25 -4.31 -10.79 4.02
C VAL A 25 -3.75 -12.04 4.71
N GLY A 26 -4.10 -12.30 5.97
CA GLY A 26 -3.65 -13.50 6.70
C GLY A 26 -4.13 -14.83 6.09
N LYS A 27 -5.20 -14.82 5.30
CA LYS A 27 -5.77 -16.05 4.69
C LYS A 27 -5.17 -16.36 3.31
N SER A 28 -4.71 -15.35 2.57
CA SER A 28 -4.24 -15.52 1.18
C SER A 28 -2.84 -16.12 1.05
N LEU A 29 -2.02 -16.13 2.11
CA LEU A 29 -0.65 -16.66 2.08
C LEU A 29 -0.55 -18.17 2.39
N LEU A 30 -1.64 -18.83 2.79
CA LEU A 30 -1.62 -20.24 3.21
C LEU A 30 -2.22 -21.24 2.19
N ASP A 31 -2.96 -20.79 1.17
CA ASP A 31 -3.69 -21.68 0.25
C ASP A 31 -3.22 -21.66 -1.22
N ALA A 32 -2.09 -21.03 -1.55
CA ALA A 32 -1.58 -21.01 -2.93
C ALA A 32 -0.74 -22.26 -3.28
N SER A 33 -1.37 -23.44 -3.31
CA SER A 33 -0.82 -24.59 -4.05
C SER A 33 -1.91 -25.35 -4.80
N GLY A 34 -2.16 -24.95 -6.05
CA GLY A 34 -2.87 -25.80 -7.02
C GLY A 34 -3.98 -25.11 -7.80
N ALA A 35 -3.63 -24.30 -8.79
CA ALA A 35 -4.54 -24.01 -9.91
C ALA A 35 -3.91 -24.54 -11.20
N ALA A 36 -4.66 -25.40 -11.89
CA ALA A 36 -4.27 -26.00 -13.17
C ALA A 36 -4.30 -24.97 -14.32
N PRO A 37 -3.48 -25.14 -15.37
CA PRO A 37 -3.39 -24.19 -16.47
C PRO A 37 -4.65 -24.19 -17.35
N ILE A 38 -5.12 -22.99 -17.68
CA ILE A 38 -6.19 -22.74 -18.66
C ILE A 38 -5.58 -22.79 -20.06
N THR A 39 -6.10 -23.66 -20.91
CA THR A 39 -5.74 -23.74 -22.33
C THR A 39 -6.64 -22.79 -23.13
N MET A 40 -6.07 -21.88 -23.93
CA MET A 40 -6.82 -21.01 -24.85
C MET A 40 -6.56 -21.35 -26.32
N GLN A 41 -7.61 -21.20 -27.13
CA GLN A 41 -7.76 -21.66 -28.51
C GLN A 41 -7.50 -20.52 -29.52
N PRO A 42 -6.90 -20.75 -30.71
CA PRO A 42 -6.48 -19.68 -31.62
C PRO A 42 -7.50 -19.34 -32.73
N GLY A 43 -7.60 -18.04 -33.07
CA GLY A 43 -7.91 -17.56 -34.42
C GLY A 43 -9.07 -16.56 -34.56
N ALA A 44 -8.75 -15.27 -34.71
CA ALA A 44 -9.55 -14.32 -35.51
C ALA A 44 -8.68 -13.11 -35.91
N THR A 45 -8.70 -12.75 -37.20
CA THR A 45 -8.10 -11.51 -37.73
C THR A 45 -8.95 -10.28 -37.38
N PRO A 46 -8.35 -9.11 -37.11
CA PRO A 46 -9.10 -7.94 -36.67
C PRO A 46 -9.90 -7.29 -37.80
N VAL A 47 -11.18 -7.07 -37.55
CA VAL A 47 -12.10 -6.29 -38.38
C VAL A 47 -12.00 -4.82 -37.95
N VAL A 48 -11.74 -3.91 -38.90
CA VAL A 48 -11.80 -2.47 -38.66
C VAL A 48 -13.25 -2.10 -38.33
N GLY A 49 -13.51 -1.73 -37.07
CA GLY A 49 -14.83 -1.32 -36.57
C GLY A 49 -15.36 -2.07 -35.34
N ALA A 50 -14.55 -2.89 -34.65
CA ALA A 50 -14.96 -3.47 -33.38
C ALA A 50 -15.10 -2.37 -32.30
N ALA A 51 -16.29 -2.26 -31.71
CA ALA A 51 -16.51 -1.49 -30.50
C ALA A 51 -15.61 -2.06 -29.38
N CYS A 52 -14.90 -1.17 -28.68
CA CYS A 52 -14.04 -1.54 -27.56
C CYS A 52 -14.79 -1.42 -26.22
N ALA A 53 -14.33 -2.13 -25.20
CA ALA A 53 -14.90 -2.01 -23.84
C ALA A 53 -14.27 -0.83 -23.10
N ASP A 54 -15.05 -0.07 -22.32
CA ASP A 54 -14.53 1.05 -21.53
C ASP A 54 -13.35 0.62 -20.64
N GLY A 55 -12.22 1.33 -20.76
CA GLY A 55 -10.96 1.01 -20.07
C GLY A 55 -10.04 0.02 -20.79
N GLU A 56 -10.46 -0.54 -21.93
CA GLU A 56 -9.59 -1.36 -22.79
C GLU A 56 -8.42 -0.51 -23.31
N LYS A 57 -7.20 -1.02 -23.15
CA LYS A 57 -5.98 -0.35 -23.62
C LYS A 57 -5.65 -0.85 -25.02
N GLY A 58 -5.50 0.08 -25.96
CA GLY A 58 -5.04 -0.20 -27.31
C GLY A 58 -3.51 -0.12 -27.41
N SER A 59 -3.03 0.16 -28.62
CA SER A 59 -1.60 0.30 -28.89
C SER A 59 -0.98 1.44 -28.06
N TYR A 60 0.25 1.23 -27.61
CA TYR A 60 1.01 2.25 -26.91
C TYR A 60 2.47 2.27 -27.39
N GLY A 61 3.13 3.42 -27.25
CA GLY A 61 4.51 3.63 -27.67
C GLY A 61 5.06 4.96 -27.16
N CYS A 62 6.38 5.04 -27.04
CA CYS A 62 7.05 6.27 -26.62
C CYS A 62 7.48 7.10 -27.85
N SER A 63 7.25 8.41 -27.78
CA SER A 63 7.81 9.40 -28.71
C SER A 63 8.52 10.49 -27.91
N GLY A 64 9.85 10.43 -27.88
CA GLY A 64 10.65 11.29 -26.99
C GLY A 64 10.38 11.00 -25.51
N THR A 65 9.98 12.02 -24.75
CA THR A 65 9.62 11.93 -23.31
C THR A 65 8.14 11.66 -23.07
N ILE A 66 7.34 11.41 -24.12
CA ILE A 66 5.89 11.22 -23.98
C ILE A 66 5.54 9.77 -24.28
N LEU A 67 4.99 9.06 -23.29
CA LEU A 67 4.30 7.79 -23.48
C LEU A 67 2.91 8.09 -24.05
N GLN A 68 2.60 7.48 -25.20
CA GLN A 68 1.28 7.59 -25.83
C GLN A 68 0.61 6.23 -25.79
N TRP A 69 -0.66 6.17 -25.39
CA TRP A 69 -1.50 4.99 -25.56
C TRP A 69 -2.89 5.42 -26.00
N SER A 70 -3.68 4.49 -26.50
CA SER A 70 -5.12 4.73 -26.66
C SER A 70 -5.90 3.97 -25.60
N GLU A 71 -6.91 4.59 -25.02
CA GLU A 71 -7.81 3.95 -24.06
C GLU A 71 -9.24 4.09 -24.56
N CYS A 72 -10.02 3.01 -24.46
CA CYS A 72 -11.39 3.03 -24.91
C CYS A 72 -12.28 3.80 -23.93
N TYR A 73 -13.03 4.76 -24.46
CA TYR A 73 -14.07 5.47 -23.74
C TYR A 73 -15.28 5.65 -24.65
N SER A 74 -16.45 5.17 -24.20
CA SER A 74 -17.70 5.18 -24.95
C SER A 74 -17.55 4.54 -26.33
N GLU A 75 -17.01 3.32 -26.36
CA GLU A 75 -16.80 2.50 -27.58
C GLU A 75 -15.82 3.10 -28.60
N LYS A 76 -15.03 4.10 -28.21
CA LYS A 76 -14.01 4.74 -29.05
C LYS A 76 -12.67 4.82 -28.34
N PHE A 77 -11.61 4.45 -29.04
CA PHE A 77 -10.25 4.68 -28.56
C PHE A 77 -9.91 6.17 -28.61
N GLU A 78 -9.64 6.75 -27.44
CA GLU A 78 -9.12 8.10 -27.29
C GLU A 78 -7.62 8.08 -26.99
N PRO A 79 -6.83 8.98 -27.57
CA PRO A 79 -5.41 9.08 -27.26
C PRO A 79 -5.21 9.62 -25.84
N LYS A 80 -4.31 8.98 -25.10
CA LYS A 80 -3.80 9.40 -23.80
C LYS A 80 -2.29 9.60 -23.90
N THR A 81 -1.80 10.57 -23.15
CA THR A 81 -0.38 10.89 -23.08
C THR A 81 0.06 11.02 -21.63
N PHE A 82 1.23 10.52 -21.31
CA PHE A 82 1.86 10.68 -20.00
C PHE A 82 3.33 11.08 -20.17
N ASP A 83 3.84 11.91 -19.27
CA ASP A 83 5.24 12.30 -19.29
C ASP A 83 6.08 11.19 -18.67
N CYS A 84 7.00 10.61 -19.45
CA CYS A 84 7.90 9.56 -19.01
C CYS A 84 8.77 9.98 -17.82
N GLN A 85 9.00 11.28 -17.61
CA GLN A 85 9.76 11.78 -16.44
C GLN A 85 9.01 11.64 -15.12
N GLN A 86 7.70 11.39 -15.16
CA GLN A 86 6.87 11.17 -13.97
C GLN A 86 6.67 9.68 -13.64
N LEU A 87 7.25 8.77 -14.44
CA LEU A 87 7.23 7.33 -14.13
C LEU A 87 8.27 7.04 -13.04
N SER A 88 7.83 6.35 -11.98
CA SER A 88 8.70 5.86 -10.92
C SER A 88 9.22 4.45 -11.24
N PHE A 89 10.32 4.07 -10.61
CA PHE A 89 10.93 2.75 -10.80
C PHE A 89 9.93 1.63 -10.43
N GLY A 90 9.57 0.78 -11.41
CA GLY A 90 8.61 -0.33 -11.22
C GLY A 90 7.48 -0.41 -12.26
N ASP A 91 7.34 0.56 -13.16
CA ASP A 91 6.29 0.54 -14.19
C ASP A 91 6.65 -0.38 -15.37
N TYR A 92 5.76 -1.31 -15.70
CA TYR A 92 5.91 -2.27 -16.80
C TYR A 92 5.30 -1.76 -18.09
N SER A 93 5.94 -2.04 -19.23
CA SER A 93 5.29 -1.98 -20.54
C SER A 93 5.09 -3.41 -21.07
N GLY A 94 3.84 -3.80 -21.35
CA GLY A 94 3.48 -5.13 -21.85
C GLY A 94 3.07 -5.12 -23.32
N ASN A 95 3.96 -5.53 -24.23
CA ASN A 95 3.68 -5.51 -25.67
C ASN A 95 2.99 -6.82 -26.06
N CYS A 96 1.81 -6.72 -26.66
CA CYS A 96 1.05 -7.90 -27.08
C CYS A 96 1.17 -8.09 -28.60
N ASP A 97 1.76 -9.22 -29.00
CA ASP A 97 1.85 -9.65 -30.39
C ASP A 97 0.59 -10.43 -30.75
N ALA A 98 -0.30 -9.79 -31.53
CA ALA A 98 -1.56 -10.37 -31.96
C ALA A 98 -1.39 -11.56 -32.93
N GLU A 99 -0.27 -11.65 -33.64
CA GLU A 99 0.02 -12.77 -34.54
C GLU A 99 0.54 -14.01 -33.79
N LYS A 100 1.22 -13.79 -32.66
CA LYS A 100 1.77 -14.87 -31.82
C LYS A 100 0.92 -15.23 -30.60
N ASN A 101 -0.15 -14.49 -30.33
CA ASN A 101 -1.04 -14.66 -29.19
C ASN A 101 -0.29 -14.70 -27.84
N SER A 102 0.72 -13.82 -27.69
CA SER A 102 1.57 -13.74 -26.51
C SER A 102 1.84 -12.28 -26.16
N CYS A 103 1.74 -11.94 -24.87
CA CYS A 103 2.19 -10.65 -24.36
C CYS A 103 3.55 -10.82 -23.69
N GLY A 104 4.53 -10.04 -24.12
CA GLY A 104 5.84 -9.92 -23.49
C GLY A 104 5.86 -8.67 -22.61
N TYR A 105 6.35 -8.81 -21.38
CA TYR A 105 6.64 -7.66 -20.53
C TYR A 105 8.13 -7.34 -20.65
N ASP A 106 8.44 -6.20 -21.26
CA ASP A 106 9.81 -5.71 -21.30
C ASP A 106 9.97 -4.62 -20.23
N TYR A 107 11.08 -4.73 -19.50
CA TYR A 107 11.53 -3.65 -18.64
C TYR A 107 11.74 -2.41 -19.50
N ILE A 108 11.24 -1.25 -19.10
CA ILE A 108 11.57 0.01 -19.79
C ILE A 108 12.97 0.40 -19.31
N PRO A 109 14.06 0.21 -20.09
CA PRO A 109 15.32 0.84 -19.73
C PRO A 109 15.12 2.35 -19.79
N GLN A 110 15.59 3.07 -18.76
CA GLN A 110 15.65 4.53 -18.80
C GLN A 110 16.35 4.95 -20.09
N SER A 111 15.74 5.88 -20.82
CA SER A 111 16.39 6.48 -21.98
C SER A 111 17.60 7.27 -21.51
N THR A 112 18.79 6.71 -21.69
CA THR A 112 20.01 7.49 -21.61
C THR A 112 19.93 8.58 -22.68
N PRO A 113 20.11 9.88 -22.33
CA PRO A 113 20.06 10.96 -23.30
C PRO A 113 21.04 10.68 -24.44
N ALA A 114 20.58 10.89 -25.67
CA ALA A 114 21.42 10.68 -26.85
C ALA A 114 22.69 11.53 -26.73
N PRO A 115 23.90 10.94 -26.90
CA PRO A 115 25.13 11.68 -26.76
C PRO A 115 25.18 12.77 -27.82
N THR A 116 25.35 14.01 -27.37
CA THR A 116 25.67 15.14 -28.23
C THR A 116 26.97 14.81 -28.96
N PRO A 117 27.09 14.99 -30.29
CA PRO A 117 28.34 14.76 -30.98
C PRO A 117 29.39 15.77 -30.49
N VAL A 118 30.27 15.31 -29.62
CA VAL A 118 31.42 16.08 -29.13
C VAL A 118 32.50 16.06 -30.21
N VAL A 119 32.75 17.23 -30.79
CA VAL A 119 33.96 17.48 -31.58
C VAL A 119 35.13 17.44 -30.60
N VAL A 120 35.92 16.37 -30.69
CA VAL A 120 37.16 16.21 -29.90
C VAL A 120 38.22 17.14 -30.48
N THR A 121 38.52 18.22 -29.76
CA THR A 121 39.77 18.96 -29.90
C THR A 121 40.53 18.90 -28.59
N ASP A 122 41.67 18.20 -28.66
CA ASP A 122 42.78 18.10 -27.72
C ASP A 122 42.53 17.71 -26.25
N GLN A 123 43.22 16.63 -25.89
CA GLN A 123 43.45 16.10 -24.56
C GLN A 123 43.92 17.19 -23.58
N GLN A 124 43.01 17.69 -22.76
CA GLN A 124 43.34 18.06 -21.39
C GLN A 124 42.80 16.96 -20.48
N PHE A 125 43.74 16.28 -19.83
CA PHE A 125 43.47 15.49 -18.63
C PHE A 125 42.73 16.40 -17.64
N TYR A 126 41.41 16.26 -17.57
CA TYR A 126 40.69 16.62 -16.36
C TYR A 126 41.02 15.50 -15.39
N GLU A 127 41.95 15.77 -14.48
CA GLU A 127 41.99 15.05 -13.21
C GLU A 127 40.57 15.12 -12.67
N ALA A 128 39.94 13.96 -12.48
CA ALA A 128 38.65 13.89 -11.82
C ALA A 128 38.87 14.47 -10.43
N GLU A 129 38.47 15.74 -10.24
CA GLU A 129 38.45 16.37 -8.94
C GLU A 129 37.67 15.43 -8.00
N GLU A 130 38.23 15.24 -6.81
CA GLU A 130 37.69 14.33 -5.81
C GLU A 130 36.22 14.69 -5.57
N ALA A 131 35.31 13.87 -6.08
CA ALA A 131 33.86 14.02 -6.00
C ALA A 131 33.33 13.83 -4.57
N CYS A 132 34.12 14.17 -3.57
CA CYS A 132 33.71 14.17 -2.19
C CYS A 132 34.56 15.13 -1.35
N GLY A 133 33.90 15.98 -0.59
CA GLY A 133 34.45 17.06 0.21
C GLY A 133 34.41 18.45 -0.47
N ASP A 134 33.65 18.64 -1.55
CA ASP A 134 33.53 19.94 -2.23
C ASP A 134 32.42 20.83 -1.65
N GLY A 135 31.61 20.27 -0.73
CA GLY A 135 30.49 20.91 -0.07
C GLY A 135 29.17 20.85 -0.83
N TYR A 136 29.08 20.11 -1.93
CA TYR A 136 27.87 19.97 -2.75
C TYR A 136 27.59 18.51 -3.10
N CYS A 137 26.45 17.99 -2.67
CA CYS A 137 26.02 16.65 -3.05
C CYS A 137 25.64 16.58 -4.54
N SER A 138 26.51 15.99 -5.37
CA SER A 138 26.29 15.88 -6.82
C SER A 138 25.38 14.68 -7.17
N VAL A 139 24.83 14.65 -8.39
CA VAL A 139 23.93 13.55 -8.82
C VAL A 139 24.60 12.17 -8.93
N SER A 140 25.94 12.13 -8.86
CA SER A 140 26.74 10.91 -8.83
C SER A 140 27.19 10.50 -7.43
N GLU A 141 26.85 11.31 -6.42
CA GLU A 141 27.16 11.05 -5.02
C GLU A 141 25.87 10.73 -4.26
N GLY A 142 25.99 9.83 -3.30
CA GLY A 142 24.94 9.49 -2.35
C GLY A 142 25.51 9.41 -0.95
N CYS A 143 24.65 9.20 0.03
CA CYS A 143 25.03 9.27 1.44
C CYS A 143 26.04 8.20 1.87
N GLY A 144 26.14 7.09 1.14
CA GLY A 144 27.06 5.97 1.38
C GLY A 144 28.33 6.06 0.55
N THR A 145 28.33 6.85 -0.53
CA THR A 145 29.50 7.08 -1.39
C THR A 145 30.25 8.38 -1.06
N CYS A 146 29.56 9.42 -0.59
CA CYS A 146 30.18 10.66 -0.12
C CYS A 146 29.46 11.25 1.11
N GLN A 147 29.77 10.74 2.30
CA GLN A 147 29.16 11.23 3.54
C GLN A 147 29.55 12.67 3.91
N ALA A 148 30.66 13.20 3.37
CA ALA A 148 31.10 14.56 3.67
C ALA A 148 30.15 15.63 3.12
N ASP A 149 29.64 15.40 1.90
CA ASP A 149 28.77 16.37 1.20
C ASP A 149 27.30 15.92 1.16
N CYS A 150 27.06 14.60 1.05
CA CYS A 150 25.73 13.98 1.00
C CYS A 150 25.35 13.30 2.32
N GLY A 151 26.05 13.58 3.43
CA GLY A 151 25.76 12.99 4.72
C GLY A 151 24.33 13.28 5.17
N CYS A 152 23.67 12.26 5.71
CA CYS A 152 22.29 12.39 6.17
C CYS A 152 22.15 13.39 7.32
N THR A 153 21.03 14.10 7.33
CA THR A 153 20.76 15.04 8.41
C THR A 153 20.40 14.29 9.69
N PRO A 154 20.53 14.90 10.88
CA PRO A 154 20.09 14.25 12.11
C PRO A 154 18.64 13.79 12.03
N GLY A 155 18.38 12.52 12.33
CA GLY A 155 17.06 11.88 12.19
C GLY A 155 16.88 11.13 10.86
N GLU A 156 17.93 11.00 10.05
CA GLU A 156 17.98 10.17 8.85
C GLU A 156 19.13 9.17 8.92
N TYR A 157 18.97 8.02 8.28
CA TYR A 157 20.06 7.08 8.01
C TYR A 157 20.24 6.90 6.51
N CYS A 158 21.45 6.50 6.11
CA CYS A 158 21.73 6.19 4.72
C CYS A 158 21.26 4.77 4.39
N ASP A 159 20.25 4.63 3.53
CA ASP A 159 19.82 3.32 3.07
C ASP A 159 20.85 2.73 2.10
N ALA A 160 21.45 1.61 2.49
CA ALA A 160 22.56 1.02 1.74
C ALA A 160 22.16 0.45 0.36
N ALA A 161 20.86 0.20 0.12
CA ALA A 161 20.38 -0.34 -1.15
C ALA A 161 20.13 0.77 -2.19
N SER A 162 19.65 1.93 -1.74
CA SER A 162 19.30 3.07 -2.60
C SER A 162 20.33 4.20 -2.60
N ASP A 163 21.26 4.22 -1.64
CA ASP A 163 22.25 5.30 -1.43
C ASP A 163 21.60 6.67 -1.14
N VAL A 164 20.39 6.66 -0.58
CA VAL A 164 19.58 7.84 -0.25
C VAL A 164 19.35 7.91 1.26
N CYS A 165 19.35 9.13 1.80
CA CYS A 165 18.96 9.38 3.19
C CYS A 165 17.47 9.17 3.36
N VAL A 166 17.11 8.28 4.28
CA VAL A 166 15.73 8.00 4.65
C VAL A 166 15.54 8.36 6.13
N PRO A 167 14.35 8.84 6.52
CA PRO A 167 14.06 9.11 7.93
C PRO A 167 14.33 7.88 8.80
N GLN A 168 15.04 8.08 9.91
CA GLN A 168 15.36 7.08 10.92
C GLN A 168 14.16 6.72 11.80
N ASP A 169 13.10 7.53 11.73
CA ASP A 169 11.81 7.33 12.41
C ASP A 169 10.72 6.86 11.40
N ALA A 170 11.09 5.95 10.50
CA ALA A 170 10.17 5.40 9.51
C ALA A 170 9.40 4.22 10.09
N CYS A 171 8.25 4.50 10.69
CA CYS A 171 7.38 3.44 11.17
C CYS A 171 7.05 2.39 10.10
N GLY A 172 7.25 1.13 10.48
CA GLY A 172 7.05 -0.07 9.69
C GLY A 172 8.33 -0.66 9.10
N ASP A 173 9.52 -0.21 9.51
CA ASP A 173 10.81 -0.78 9.07
C ASP A 173 11.20 -2.07 9.84
N GLY A 174 10.45 -2.41 10.89
CA GLY A 174 10.68 -3.57 11.75
C GLY A 174 11.77 -3.37 12.81
N ILE A 175 12.33 -2.18 12.95
CA ILE A 175 13.40 -1.85 13.89
C ILE A 175 12.93 -0.74 14.83
N CYS A 176 12.66 -1.09 16.09
CA CYS A 176 12.36 -0.07 17.10
C CYS A 176 13.60 0.79 17.43
N SER A 177 13.61 2.01 16.95
CA SER A 177 14.62 3.02 17.25
C SER A 177 14.47 3.54 18.69
N GLN A 178 15.54 4.11 19.26
CA GLN A 178 15.45 4.72 20.59
C GLN A 178 14.51 5.93 20.60
N ASP A 179 14.51 6.71 19.52
CA ASP A 179 13.69 7.91 19.39
C ASP A 179 12.21 7.56 19.21
N GLU A 180 11.91 6.53 18.41
CA GLU A 180 10.58 5.95 18.26
C GLU A 180 10.00 5.45 19.58
N ASN A 181 10.83 4.77 20.39
CA ASN A 181 10.44 4.25 21.69
C ASN A 181 10.19 5.37 22.71
N LEU A 182 11.07 6.39 22.74
CA LEU A 182 10.94 7.53 23.66
C LEU A 182 9.73 8.40 23.33
N ALA A 183 9.48 8.65 22.04
CA ALA A 183 8.35 9.43 21.58
C ALA A 183 7.02 8.63 21.60
N ARG A 184 7.08 7.29 21.61
CA ARG A 184 5.94 6.37 21.50
C ARG A 184 5.11 6.63 20.24
N THR A 185 5.76 7.12 19.19
CA THR A 185 5.18 7.51 17.91
C THR A 185 5.21 6.38 16.89
N CYS A 186 5.70 5.20 17.28
CA CYS A 186 5.92 4.08 16.38
C CYS A 186 5.60 2.72 16.98
N CYS A 187 4.33 2.52 17.30
CA CYS A 187 3.93 1.30 18.01
C CYS A 187 3.98 0.02 17.17
N SER A 188 4.11 0.13 15.83
CA SER A 188 4.21 -1.04 14.96
C SER A 188 5.57 -1.76 15.13
N ASP A 189 6.66 -0.99 15.29
CA ASP A 189 8.01 -1.54 15.45
C ASP A 189 8.41 -1.68 16.92
N CYS A 190 8.04 -0.71 17.76
CA CYS A 190 8.36 -0.71 19.18
C CYS A 190 7.38 -1.49 20.06
N GLY A 191 6.21 -1.82 19.52
CA GLY A 191 5.10 -2.35 20.31
C GLY A 191 4.55 -1.35 21.31
N CYS A 192 3.61 -1.81 22.14
CA CYS A 192 3.02 -1.03 23.22
C CYS A 192 3.26 -1.71 24.57
N GLY A 193 3.04 -0.96 25.67
CA GLY A 193 3.08 -1.51 27.01
C GLY A 193 2.03 -2.60 27.21
N ALA A 194 2.20 -3.43 28.25
CA ALA A 194 1.33 -4.60 28.49
C ALA A 194 -0.17 -4.30 28.67
N SER A 195 -0.54 -3.04 28.94
CA SER A 195 -1.93 -2.58 29.11
C SER A 195 -2.38 -1.62 28.01
N GLU A 196 -1.68 -1.60 26.89
CA GLU A 196 -1.93 -0.70 25.77
C GLU A 196 -2.00 -1.49 24.47
N PHE A 197 -2.62 -0.91 23.45
CA PHE A 197 -2.66 -1.45 22.10
C PHE A 197 -2.16 -0.41 21.11
N CYS A 198 -1.61 -0.91 20.00
CA CYS A 198 -1.11 -0.08 18.92
C CYS A 198 -2.25 0.30 17.98
N GLN A 199 -2.45 1.60 17.78
CA GLN A 199 -3.36 2.10 16.75
C GLN A 199 -2.56 2.41 15.49
N ASN A 200 -2.47 1.45 14.57
CA ASN A 200 -1.61 1.52 13.39
C ASN A 200 -1.85 2.75 12.50
N THR A 201 -3.06 3.32 12.47
CA THR A 201 -3.34 4.55 11.70
C THR A 201 -2.68 5.78 12.30
N GLU A 202 -2.60 5.86 13.63
CA GLU A 202 -2.03 6.99 14.37
C GLU A 202 -0.60 6.71 14.82
N GLN A 203 -0.11 5.47 14.61
CA GLN A 203 1.16 4.93 15.09
C GLN A 203 1.40 5.17 16.59
N ALA A 204 0.32 5.24 17.36
CA ALA A 204 0.36 5.60 18.77
C ALA A 204 -0.21 4.48 19.65
N CYS A 205 0.34 4.37 20.87
CA CYS A 205 -0.17 3.48 21.90
C CYS A 205 -1.33 4.11 22.68
N TYR A 206 -2.41 3.36 22.83
CA TYR A 206 -3.56 3.75 23.65
C TYR A 206 -3.81 2.74 24.76
N PRO A 207 -4.32 3.16 25.94
CA PRO A 207 -4.74 2.23 26.97
C PRO A 207 -5.78 1.24 26.43
N ALA A 208 -5.68 -0.03 26.80
CA ALA A 208 -6.71 -1.01 26.49
C ALA A 208 -8.07 -0.59 27.09
N SER A 209 -9.17 -1.06 26.49
CA SER A 209 -10.54 -0.75 26.95
C SER A 209 -10.83 -1.19 28.39
N GLY A 210 -10.01 -2.09 28.95
CA GLY A 210 -10.25 -2.74 30.23
C GLY A 210 -11.27 -3.88 30.17
N LEU A 211 -11.96 -4.06 29.03
CA LEU A 211 -12.85 -5.19 28.80
C LEU A 211 -12.04 -6.37 28.28
N SER A 212 -12.02 -7.48 29.03
CA SER A 212 -11.34 -8.70 28.58
C SER A 212 -11.97 -9.30 27.31
N ASN A 213 -11.18 -10.06 26.53
CA ASN A 213 -11.68 -10.73 25.33
C ASN A 213 -12.87 -11.66 25.64
N ASP A 214 -12.81 -12.43 26.72
CA ASP A 214 -13.88 -13.36 27.11
C ASP A 214 -15.18 -12.63 27.48
N ALA A 215 -15.06 -11.49 28.17
CA ALA A 215 -16.22 -10.65 28.49
C ALA A 215 -16.85 -10.05 27.23
N ALA A 216 -16.02 -9.59 26.28
CA ALA A 216 -16.50 -9.07 25.00
C ALA A 216 -17.22 -10.15 24.17
N VAL A 217 -16.63 -11.34 24.07
CA VAL A 217 -17.23 -12.51 23.41
C VAL A 217 -18.57 -12.88 24.05
N THR A 218 -18.62 -12.93 25.38
CA THR A 218 -19.84 -13.24 26.13
C THR A 218 -20.95 -12.23 25.86
N ALA A 219 -20.61 -10.94 25.81
CA ALA A 219 -21.56 -9.87 25.52
C ALA A 219 -22.13 -9.98 24.10
N VAL A 220 -21.29 -10.29 23.10
CA VAL A 220 -21.73 -10.41 21.70
C VAL A 220 -22.60 -11.64 21.47
N ARG A 221 -22.26 -12.79 22.09
CA ARG A 221 -23.05 -14.03 21.97
C ARG A 221 -24.51 -13.89 22.42
N ALA A 222 -24.84 -12.91 23.25
CA ALA A 222 -26.22 -12.64 23.65
C ALA A 222 -27.10 -12.19 22.48
N ASN A 223 -26.52 -11.57 21.45
CA ASN A 223 -27.23 -11.05 20.27
C ASN A 223 -26.86 -11.81 18.98
N TYR A 224 -25.71 -12.47 18.97
CA TYR A 224 -25.18 -13.22 17.83
C TYR A 224 -25.04 -14.71 18.19
N PRO A 225 -26.11 -15.51 18.04
CA PRO A 225 -26.10 -16.91 18.45
C PRO A 225 -25.11 -17.73 17.62
N GLU A 226 -24.35 -18.61 18.27
CA GLU A 226 -23.32 -19.43 17.63
C GLU A 226 -23.85 -20.39 16.56
N SER A 227 -25.16 -20.64 16.53
CA SER A 227 -25.79 -21.44 15.48
C SER A 227 -25.75 -20.74 14.11
N THR A 228 -25.73 -19.41 14.09
CA THR A 228 -25.74 -18.62 12.85
C THR A 228 -24.45 -17.85 12.66
N TRP A 229 -23.80 -17.40 13.73
CA TRP A 229 -22.59 -16.58 13.66
C TRP A 229 -21.36 -17.31 14.21
N SER A 230 -20.19 -16.91 13.73
CA SER A 230 -18.88 -17.29 14.28
C SER A 230 -18.09 -16.04 14.63
N ILE A 231 -17.40 -16.05 15.77
CA ILE A 231 -16.49 -14.97 16.14
C ILE A 231 -15.17 -15.22 15.41
N ARG A 232 -14.70 -14.21 14.69
CA ARG A 232 -13.44 -14.24 13.94
C ARG A 232 -12.29 -13.64 14.74
N GLU A 233 -12.54 -12.46 15.31
CA GLU A 233 -11.49 -11.67 15.95
C GLU A 233 -12.06 -10.84 17.10
N VAL A 234 -11.21 -10.56 18.08
CA VAL A 234 -11.48 -9.64 19.18
C VAL A 234 -10.26 -8.76 19.37
N ALA A 235 -10.41 -7.46 19.19
CA ALA A 235 -9.32 -6.49 19.27
C ALA A 235 -9.72 -5.27 20.10
N ASP A 236 -8.75 -4.64 20.77
CA ASP A 236 -8.94 -3.29 21.30
C ASP A 236 -8.85 -2.28 20.15
N VAL A 237 -9.74 -1.30 20.16
CA VAL A 237 -9.81 -0.26 19.11
C VAL A 237 -10.05 1.11 19.75
N ARG A 238 -9.74 2.17 19.02
CA ARG A 238 -10.12 3.53 19.41
C ARG A 238 -11.38 3.94 18.68
N PHE A 239 -12.45 4.22 19.42
CA PHE A 239 -13.74 4.62 18.87
C PHE A 239 -14.20 5.92 19.52
N ASN A 240 -14.45 6.95 18.70
CA ASN A 240 -14.77 8.31 19.17
C ASN A 240 -13.78 8.87 20.22
N GLY A 241 -12.50 8.55 20.08
CA GLY A 241 -11.43 9.01 20.97
C GLY A 241 -11.27 8.20 22.26
N GLU A 242 -12.19 7.28 22.55
CA GLU A 242 -12.16 6.38 23.70
C GLU A 242 -11.71 4.97 23.29
N SER A 243 -11.13 4.22 24.24
CA SER A 243 -10.77 2.82 24.03
C SER A 243 -12.00 1.92 24.14
N ALA A 244 -12.17 1.03 23.17
CA ALA A 244 -13.31 0.14 23.04
C ALA A 244 -12.84 -1.28 22.63
N LYS A 245 -13.76 -2.24 22.66
CA LYS A 245 -13.55 -3.59 22.14
C LYS A 245 -14.29 -3.75 20.83
N ALA A 246 -13.60 -4.14 19.76
CA ALA A 246 -14.22 -4.61 18.53
C ALA A 246 -14.27 -6.14 18.55
N VAL A 247 -15.43 -6.69 18.21
CA VAL A 247 -15.61 -8.13 17.99
C VAL A 247 -16.11 -8.31 16.56
N VAL A 248 -15.31 -8.99 15.74
CA VAL A 248 -15.66 -9.31 14.37
C VAL A 248 -16.41 -10.63 14.37
N VAL A 249 -17.63 -10.63 13.83
CA VAL A 249 -18.47 -11.81 13.68
C VAL A 249 -18.77 -12.04 12.21
N GLU A 250 -18.92 -13.31 11.84
CA GLU A 250 -19.25 -13.73 10.48
C GLU A 250 -20.45 -14.67 10.48
N ASP A 251 -21.44 -14.36 9.65
CA ASP A 251 -22.59 -15.22 9.41
C ASP A 251 -22.14 -16.48 8.65
N LYS A 252 -22.43 -17.64 9.22
CA LYS A 252 -21.99 -18.94 8.69
C LYS A 252 -22.68 -19.34 7.38
N PHE A 253 -23.80 -18.71 7.04
CA PHE A 253 -24.61 -19.03 5.87
C PHE A 253 -24.37 -18.04 4.74
N THR A 254 -24.31 -16.74 5.05
CA THR A 254 -24.14 -15.69 4.03
C THR A 254 -22.68 -15.29 3.85
N GLY A 255 -21.81 -15.57 4.83
CA GLY A 255 -20.44 -15.05 4.87
C GLY A 255 -20.38 -13.55 5.19
N GLU A 256 -21.51 -12.93 5.54
CA GLU A 256 -21.57 -11.52 5.92
C GLU A 256 -20.76 -11.27 7.20
N ILE A 257 -19.93 -10.23 7.16
CA ILE A 257 -19.07 -9.86 8.29
C ILE A 257 -19.63 -8.60 8.95
N ASP A 258 -19.80 -8.67 10.28
CA ASP A 258 -20.15 -7.54 11.12
C ASP A 258 -19.02 -7.25 12.12
N SER A 259 -18.87 -5.98 12.48
CA SER A 259 -18.04 -5.56 13.61
C SER A 259 -18.92 -4.97 14.71
N VAL A 260 -18.87 -5.56 15.90
CA VAL A 260 -19.62 -5.11 17.07
C VAL A 260 -18.67 -4.38 18.01
N ILE A 261 -18.92 -3.09 18.24
CA ILE A 261 -18.10 -2.24 19.10
C ILE A 261 -18.73 -2.15 20.49
N LEU A 262 -17.96 -2.49 21.52
CA LEU A 262 -18.37 -2.52 22.92
C LEU A 262 -17.62 -1.48 23.75
N ASP A 263 -18.31 -0.86 24.71
CA ASP A 263 -17.68 -0.03 25.74
C ASP A 263 -16.92 -0.87 26.78
N ALA A 264 -16.20 -0.21 27.69
CA ALA A 264 -15.47 -0.86 28.79
C ALA A 264 -16.35 -1.72 29.72
N LYS A 265 -17.69 -1.57 29.68
CA LYS A 265 -18.66 -2.33 30.47
C LYS A 265 -19.29 -3.49 29.67
N GLY A 266 -18.92 -3.66 28.41
CA GLY A 266 -19.48 -4.68 27.52
C GLY A 266 -20.82 -4.31 26.89
N ASN A 267 -21.25 -3.04 26.93
CA ASN A 267 -22.45 -2.61 26.22
C ASN A 267 -22.11 -2.33 24.75
N THR A 268 -22.97 -2.77 23.84
CA THR A 268 -22.85 -2.40 22.42
C THR A 268 -23.06 -0.90 22.22
N ILE A 269 -22.05 -0.24 21.67
CA ILE A 269 -22.08 1.17 21.26
C ILE A 269 -22.54 1.27 19.81
N GLU A 270 -21.96 0.43 18.94
CA GLU A 270 -22.20 0.45 17.50
C GLU A 270 -22.05 -0.94 16.90
N THR A 271 -22.82 -1.22 15.86
CA THR A 271 -22.68 -2.40 15.00
C THR A 271 -22.46 -1.88 13.58
N LEU A 272 -21.38 -2.31 12.95
CA LEU A 272 -21.04 -1.95 11.59
C LEU A 272 -21.11 -3.18 10.69
N ILE A 273 -21.95 -3.11 9.67
CA ILE A 273 -22.10 -4.14 8.65
C ILE A 273 -21.01 -3.93 7.60
N LEU A 274 -20.12 -4.90 7.43
CA LEU A 274 -18.99 -4.84 6.49
C LEU A 274 -19.32 -5.48 5.13
N GLY A 275 -20.45 -6.19 5.06
CA GLY A 275 -20.91 -6.89 3.87
C GLY A 275 -20.27 -8.27 3.71
N ALA A 276 -20.68 -8.99 2.68
CA ALA A 276 -20.07 -10.27 2.31
C ALA A 276 -18.76 -10.02 1.54
N PRO A 277 -17.72 -10.86 1.74
CA PRO A 277 -16.54 -10.84 0.88
C PRO A 277 -17.00 -11.22 -0.55
N ASN A 278 -16.82 -10.30 -1.49
CA ASN A 278 -17.07 -10.55 -2.92
C ASN A 278 -16.11 -11.60 -3.49
#